data_AF-A0A3D3K209-F1
#
_entry.id   AF-A0A3D3K209-F1
#
_cell.length_a   1.000
_cell.length_b   1.000
_cell.length_c   1.000
_cell.angle_alpha   90.00
_cell.angle_beta   90.00
_cell.angle_gamma   90.00
#
_symmetry.space_group_name_H-M   'P 1'
#
loop_
_entity.id
_entity.type
_entity.pdbx_description
1 polymer ?
#
loop_
_entity_poly.entity_id
_entity_poly.type
_entity_poly.pdbx_seq_one_letter_code
_entity_poly.pdbx_strand_id
1 'polypeptide(L)'
;MLSKLKPFFYLGIFYIILSLILRIIFIFHPITTASFGILESLKILSVGLVTDIFVFILASSFLAVYFLFLSNSKYKKPYGYLIFGVLVLAFIYTAFVPGNIFKQYGGSFPEVAIAFVGLKTLLFGLMLFLTTQRIRIRNILYFITLFLYVLLIIFNAVSEYFFWNEFGVRYNFIAVDYLI
;
A
#
# COMPACT_ATOMS: atom_id res chain seq x y z
N MET A 1 14.47 -15.02 -12.59
CA MET A 1 13.42 -13.98 -12.75
C MET A 1 12.18 -14.29 -11.90
N LEU A 2 11.65 -15.52 -11.93
CA LEU A 2 10.48 -15.94 -11.13
C LEU A 2 10.60 -15.70 -9.61
N SER A 3 11.79 -15.86 -9.01
CA SER A 3 11.97 -15.70 -7.56
C SER A 3 11.63 -14.30 -7.05
N LYS A 4 11.79 -13.26 -7.89
CA LYS A 4 11.48 -11.87 -7.55
C LYS A 4 9.98 -11.56 -7.60
N LEU A 5 9.19 -12.40 -8.27
CA LEU A 5 7.74 -12.26 -8.38
C LEU A 5 6.97 -12.96 -7.25
N LYS A 6 7.64 -13.82 -6.48
CA LYS A 6 7.01 -14.55 -5.35
C LYS A 6 6.20 -13.66 -4.40
N PRO A 7 6.67 -12.47 -3.97
CA PRO A 7 5.91 -11.63 -3.06
C PRO A 7 4.58 -11.17 -3.67
N PHE A 8 4.56 -10.87 -4.97
CA PHE A 8 3.35 -10.47 -5.69
C PHE A 8 2.35 -11.63 -5.75
N PHE A 9 2.82 -12.84 -6.05
CA PHE A 9 1.96 -14.02 -6.06
C PHE A 9 1.39 -14.34 -4.68
N TYR A 10 2.21 -14.31 -3.61
CA TYR A 10 1.72 -14.60 -2.27
C TYR A 10 0.72 -13.55 -1.78
N LEU A 11 1.00 -12.26 -1.99
CA LEU A 11 0.06 -11.20 -1.65
C LEU A 11 -1.21 -11.26 -2.51
N GLY A 12 -1.09 -11.58 -3.80
CA GLY A 12 -2.23 -11.65 -4.71
C GLY A 12 -3.15 -12.82 -4.41
N ILE A 13 -2.59 -14.00 -4.16
CA ILE A 13 -3.35 -15.17 -3.72
C ILE A 13 -4.04 -14.86 -2.39
N PHE A 14 -3.33 -14.26 -1.42
CA PHE A 14 -3.91 -13.88 -0.14
C PHE A 14 -5.07 -12.89 -0.28
N TYR A 15 -4.91 -11.84 -1.10
CA TYR A 15 -5.95 -10.87 -1.40
C TYR A 15 -7.17 -11.54 -2.05
N ILE A 16 -6.97 -12.34 -3.10
CA ILE A 16 -8.05 -13.03 -3.82
C ILE A 16 -8.82 -13.98 -2.89
N ILE A 17 -8.12 -14.74 -2.04
CA ILE A 17 -8.76 -15.65 -1.07
C ILE A 17 -9.64 -14.84 -0.11
N LEU A 18 -9.11 -13.75 0.46
CA LEU A 18 -9.89 -12.91 1.38
C LEU A 18 -11.11 -12.26 0.69
N SER A 19 -10.94 -11.71 -0.50
CA SER A 19 -12.05 -11.14 -1.28
C SER A 19 -13.09 -12.19 -1.65
N LEU A 20 -12.68 -13.42 -1.95
CA LEU A 20 -13.59 -14.54 -2.21
C LEU A 20 -14.37 -14.94 -0.96
N ILE A 21 -13.70 -15.05 0.20
CA ILE A 21 -14.34 -15.34 1.49
C ILE A 21 -15.38 -14.27 1.81
N LEU A 22 -15.03 -12.99 1.70
CA LEU A 22 -15.97 -11.89 1.93
C LEU A 22 -17.16 -11.94 0.98
N ARG A 23 -16.92 -12.20 -0.30
CA ARG A 23 -18.00 -12.30 -1.28
C ARG A 23 -18.98 -13.43 -0.96
N ILE A 24 -18.48 -14.57 -0.49
CA ILE A 24 -19.33 -15.67 -0.01
C ILE A 24 -20.12 -15.22 1.22
N ILE A 25 -19.47 -14.58 2.20
CA ILE A 25 -20.14 -14.04 3.39
C ILE A 25 -21.27 -13.10 3.00
N PHE A 26 -21.06 -12.19 2.04
CA PHE A 26 -22.07 -11.22 1.61
C PHE A 26 -23.29 -11.85 0.93
N ILE A 27 -23.10 -12.90 0.13
CA ILE A 27 -24.21 -13.64 -0.49
C ILE A 27 -25.15 -14.23 0.58
N PHE A 28 -24.60 -14.66 1.72
CA PHE A 28 -25.37 -15.28 2.80
C PHE A 28 -25.62 -14.35 4.01
N HIS A 29 -25.24 -13.08 3.91
CA HIS A 29 -25.36 -12.15 5.03
C HIS A 29 -26.84 -11.79 5.28
N PRO A 30 -27.32 -11.74 6.54
CA PRO A 30 -28.74 -11.48 6.83
C PRO A 30 -29.31 -10.17 6.28
N ILE A 31 -28.46 -9.14 6.15
CA ILE A 31 -28.85 -7.84 5.57
C ILE A 31 -29.09 -7.90 4.05
N THR A 32 -28.60 -8.94 3.38
CA THR A 32 -28.68 -9.10 1.94
C THR A 32 -30.09 -9.57 1.58
N THR A 33 -30.92 -8.64 1.08
CA THR A 33 -32.33 -8.89 0.76
C THR A 33 -32.53 -9.57 -0.61
N ALA A 34 -31.52 -9.56 -1.48
CA ALA A 34 -31.55 -10.21 -2.77
C ALA A 34 -31.40 -11.74 -2.61
N SER A 35 -32.29 -12.50 -3.24
CA SER A 35 -32.14 -13.96 -3.37
C SER A 35 -31.30 -14.28 -4.60
N PHE A 36 -30.22 -15.04 -4.42
CA PHE A 36 -29.35 -15.44 -5.52
C PHE A 36 -29.55 -16.90 -5.91
N GLY A 37 -29.82 -17.14 -7.19
CA GLY A 37 -29.73 -18.49 -7.75
C GLY A 37 -28.28 -18.98 -7.86
N ILE A 38 -28.09 -20.25 -8.22
CA ILE A 38 -26.75 -20.84 -8.44
C ILE A 38 -26.00 -20.11 -9.56
N LEU A 39 -26.67 -19.84 -10.67
CA LEU A 39 -26.07 -19.16 -11.83
C LEU A 39 -25.68 -17.71 -11.51
N GLU A 40 -26.51 -17.01 -10.75
CA GLU A 40 -26.23 -15.63 -10.33
C GLU A 40 -25.07 -15.58 -9.34
N SER A 41 -25.03 -16.51 -8.38
CA SER A 41 -23.91 -16.66 -7.45
C SER A 41 -22.59 -16.91 -8.19
N LEU A 42 -22.59 -17.84 -9.15
CA LEU A 42 -21.42 -18.10 -10.00
C LEU A 42 -20.99 -16.85 -10.77
N LYS A 43 -21.94 -16.11 -11.35
CA LYS A 43 -21.65 -14.84 -12.04
C LYS A 43 -21.02 -13.81 -11.10
N ILE A 44 -21.54 -13.64 -9.89
CA ILE A 44 -21.00 -12.73 -8.87
C ILE A 44 -19.57 -13.13 -8.49
N LEU A 45 -19.31 -14.43 -8.27
CA LEU A 45 -17.99 -14.95 -7.95
C LEU A 45 -16.99 -14.75 -9.11
N SER A 46 -17.37 -15.06 -10.35
CA SER A 46 -16.50 -14.96 -11.51
C SER A 46 -16.18 -13.50 -11.89
N VAL A 47 -17.20 -12.65 -12.01
CA VAL A 47 -17.00 -11.22 -12.31
C VAL A 47 -16.19 -10.57 -11.18
N GLY A 48 -16.52 -10.92 -9.93
CA GLY A 48 -15.79 -10.49 -8.76
C GLY A 48 -14.31 -10.88 -8.77
N LEU A 49 -13.99 -12.13 -9.15
CA LEU A 49 -12.61 -12.59 -9.25
C LEU A 49 -11.81 -11.77 -10.28
N VAL A 50 -12.43 -11.46 -11.42
CA VAL A 50 -11.80 -10.60 -12.45
C VAL A 50 -11.53 -9.21 -11.89
N THR A 51 -12.50 -8.62 -11.17
CA THR A 51 -12.29 -7.30 -10.54
C THR A 51 -11.19 -7.34 -9.48
N ASP A 52 -11.13 -8.40 -8.66
CA ASP A 52 -10.10 -8.55 -7.63
C ASP A 52 -8.69 -8.62 -8.24
N ILE A 53 -8.54 -9.34 -9.36
CA ILE A 53 -7.27 -9.40 -10.09
C ILE A 53 -6.84 -8.01 -10.57
N PHE A 54 -7.75 -7.22 -11.16
CA PHE A 54 -7.43 -5.87 -11.62
C PHE A 54 -7.07 -4.92 -10.48
N VAL A 55 -7.83 -4.96 -9.38
CA VAL A 55 -7.55 -4.15 -8.19
C VAL A 55 -6.19 -4.52 -7.61
N PHE A 56 -5.86 -5.81 -7.51
CA PHE A 56 -4.57 -6.24 -7.01
C PHE A 56 -3.41 -5.86 -7.95
N ILE A 57 -3.59 -5.95 -9.27
CA ILE A 57 -2.57 -5.49 -10.24
C ILE A 57 -2.29 -4.01 -10.03
N LEU A 58 -3.34 -3.19 -9.89
CA LEU A 58 -3.20 -1.76 -9.65
C LEU A 58 -2.48 -1.48 -8.32
N ALA A 59 -2.93 -2.10 -7.23
CA ALA A 59 -2.32 -1.92 -5.92
C ALA A 59 -0.85 -2.39 -5.88
N SER A 60 -0.55 -3.53 -6.49
CA SER A 60 0.80 -4.10 -6.51
C SER A 60 1.77 -3.35 -7.43
N SER A 61 1.29 -2.49 -8.32
CA SER A 61 2.16 -1.60 -9.11
C SER A 61 3.03 -0.69 -8.23
N PHE A 62 2.48 -0.20 -7.11
CA PHE A 62 3.23 0.60 -6.13
C PHE A 62 4.34 -0.23 -5.46
N LEU A 63 4.09 -1.50 -5.15
CA LEU A 63 5.10 -2.43 -4.63
C LEU A 63 6.20 -2.67 -5.67
N ALA A 64 5.83 -2.84 -6.94
CA ALA A 64 6.77 -3.02 -8.03
C ALA A 64 7.72 -1.82 -8.16
N VAL A 65 7.15 -0.60 -8.15
CA VAL A 65 7.93 0.64 -8.15
C VAL A 65 8.86 0.70 -6.92
N TYR A 66 8.36 0.39 -5.73
CA TYR A 66 9.17 0.36 -4.51
C TYR A 66 10.37 -0.61 -4.62
N PHE A 67 10.17 -1.81 -5.18
CA PHE A 67 11.24 -2.79 -5.35
C PHE A 67 12.37 -2.33 -6.29
N LEU A 68 12.08 -1.47 -7.27
CA LEU A 68 13.13 -0.84 -8.09
C LEU A 68 14.11 -0.05 -7.21
N PHE A 69 13.61 0.58 -6.15
CA PHE A 69 14.41 1.34 -5.19
C PHE A 69 15.15 0.47 -4.18
N LEU A 70 15.07 -0.86 -4.21
CA LEU A 70 15.85 -1.73 -3.30
C LEU A 70 17.26 -2.07 -3.83
N SER A 71 17.56 -1.72 -5.09
CA SER A 71 18.85 -2.00 -5.73
C SER A 71 20.04 -1.34 -5.00
N ASN A 72 21.19 -2.02 -5.01
CA ASN A 72 22.44 -1.50 -4.45
C ASN A 72 23.16 -0.51 -5.38
N SER A 73 22.83 -0.49 -6.67
CA SER A 73 23.54 0.32 -7.67
C SER A 73 23.55 1.81 -7.32
N LYS A 74 22.47 2.30 -6.69
CA LYS A 74 22.33 3.70 -6.28
C LYS A 74 23.32 4.17 -5.21
N TYR A 75 23.98 3.25 -4.48
CA TYR A 75 24.96 3.61 -3.46
C TYR A 75 26.40 3.65 -4.00
N LYS A 76 26.63 3.33 -5.27
CA LYS A 76 27.96 3.40 -5.89
C LYS A 76 28.38 4.85 -6.13
N LYS A 77 29.68 5.14 -6.05
CA LYS A 77 30.23 6.47 -6.38
C LYS A 77 30.07 6.77 -7.89
N PRO A 78 29.81 8.04 -8.28
CA PRO A 78 29.51 9.20 -7.42
C PRO A 78 28.03 9.28 -7.00
N TYR A 79 27.15 8.50 -7.65
CA TYR A 79 25.69 8.62 -7.54
C TYR A 79 25.14 8.56 -6.12
N GLY A 80 25.69 7.70 -5.25
CA GLY A 80 25.22 7.59 -3.86
C GLY A 80 25.32 8.91 -3.09
N TYR A 81 26.41 9.64 -3.28
CA TYR A 81 26.62 10.93 -2.61
C TYR A 81 25.75 12.03 -3.23
N LEU A 82 25.57 12.02 -4.56
CA LEU A 82 24.68 12.96 -5.24
C LEU A 82 23.23 12.80 -4.78
N ILE A 83 22.72 11.57 -4.74
CA ILE A 83 21.36 11.27 -4.27
C ILE A 83 21.20 11.67 -2.80
N PHE A 84 22.19 11.37 -1.96
CA PHE A 84 22.15 11.77 -0.55
C PHE A 84 22.14 13.30 -0.39
N GLY A 85 22.96 14.03 -1.14
CA GLY A 85 22.96 15.50 -1.14
C GLY A 85 21.60 16.08 -1.52
N VAL A 86 20.96 15.55 -2.57
CA VAL A 86 19.60 15.95 -2.97
C VAL A 86 18.58 15.66 -1.87
N LEU A 87 18.66 14.50 -1.21
CA LEU A 87 17.77 14.15 -0.10
C LEU A 87 17.96 15.09 1.09
N VAL A 88 19.19 15.44 1.44
CA VAL A 88 19.50 16.42 2.50
C VAL A 88 18.94 17.79 2.15
N LEU A 89 19.13 18.27 0.92
CA LEU A 89 18.55 19.55 0.46
C LEU A 89 17.01 19.52 0.51
N ALA A 90 16.39 18.42 0.09
CA ALA A 90 14.95 18.25 0.16
C ALA A 90 14.45 18.25 1.62
N PHE A 91 15.17 17.60 2.53
CA PHE A 91 14.84 17.63 3.96
C PHE A 91 14.96 19.04 4.55
N ILE A 92 16.05 19.75 4.24
CA ILE A 92 16.26 21.14 4.69
C ILE A 92 15.15 22.05 4.17
N TYR A 93 14.80 21.93 2.89
CA TYR A 93 13.70 22.68 2.29
C TYR A 93 12.37 22.41 3.01
N THR A 94 12.05 21.14 3.22
CA THR A 94 10.77 20.71 3.81
C THR A 94 10.66 21.15 5.27
N ALA A 95 11.75 21.07 6.04
CA ALA A 95 11.77 21.40 7.45
C ALA A 95 11.86 22.92 7.73
N PHE A 96 12.75 23.63 7.03
CA PHE A 96 13.16 24.97 7.47
C PHE A 96 12.64 26.11 6.59
N VAL A 97 12.33 25.87 5.31
CA VAL A 97 11.86 26.96 4.44
C VAL A 97 10.45 27.39 4.86
N PRO A 98 10.24 28.68 5.21
CA PRO A 98 8.91 29.20 5.52
C PRO A 98 8.02 29.18 4.28
N GLY A 99 6.74 28.87 4.45
CA GLY A 99 5.76 28.94 3.34
C GLY A 99 5.97 27.93 2.19
N ASN A 100 6.78 26.88 2.39
CA ASN A 100 6.95 25.83 1.39
C ASN A 100 5.64 25.12 1.02
N ILE A 101 5.64 24.38 -0.09
CA ILE A 101 4.42 23.76 -0.64
C ILE A 101 3.65 22.90 0.37
N PHE A 102 4.35 22.21 1.28
CA PHE A 102 3.72 21.32 2.25
C PHE A 102 2.96 22.11 3.32
N LYS A 103 3.49 23.27 3.73
CA LYS A 103 2.84 24.17 4.69
C LYS A 103 1.55 24.79 4.17
N GLN A 104 1.35 24.84 2.85
CA GLN A 104 0.14 25.39 2.23
C GLN A 104 -1.08 24.45 2.35
N TYR A 105 -0.88 23.15 2.54
CA TYR A 105 -1.97 22.18 2.73
C TYR A 105 -2.61 22.25 4.13
N GLY A 106 -1.90 22.80 5.12
CA GLY A 106 -2.38 22.88 6.50
C GLY A 106 -2.55 21.52 7.19
N GLY A 107 -3.22 21.53 8.35
CA GLY A 107 -3.42 20.34 9.17
C GLY A 107 -2.11 19.70 9.62
N SER A 108 -2.06 18.37 9.62
CA SER A 108 -0.87 17.57 9.97
C SER A 108 0.02 17.22 8.78
N PHE A 109 -0.30 17.71 7.58
CA PHE A 109 0.43 17.37 6.36
C PHE A 109 1.89 17.83 6.37
N PRO A 110 2.24 19.05 6.85
CA PRO A 110 3.63 19.50 6.94
C PRO A 110 4.49 18.57 7.83
N GLU A 111 3.96 18.15 8.97
CA GLU A 111 4.64 17.27 9.92
C GLU A 111 4.90 15.89 9.29
N VAL A 112 3.90 15.33 8.60
CA VAL A 112 4.03 14.06 7.87
C VAL A 112 5.08 14.18 6.77
N ALA A 113 5.10 15.28 6.01
CA ALA A 113 6.09 15.50 4.96
C ALA A 113 7.52 15.57 5.52
N ILE A 114 7.74 16.32 6.61
CA ILE A 114 9.03 16.41 7.29
C ILE A 114 9.47 15.02 7.79
N ALA A 115 8.58 14.29 8.47
CA ALA A 115 8.88 12.96 8.99
C ALA A 115 9.23 11.98 7.87
N PHE A 116 8.47 11.98 6.77
CA PHE A 116 8.68 11.09 5.64
C PHE A 116 10.00 11.37 4.91
N VAL A 117 10.28 12.63 4.57
CA VAL A 117 11.53 13.02 3.90
C VAL A 117 12.73 12.81 4.83
N GLY A 118 12.59 13.13 6.11
CA GLY A 118 13.63 12.94 7.12
C GLY A 118 13.99 11.47 7.31
N LEU A 119 12.99 10.60 7.51
CA LEU A 119 13.20 9.15 7.65
C LEU A 119 13.85 8.57 6.39
N LYS A 120 13.41 8.98 5.20
CA LYS A 120 14.02 8.54 3.94
C LYS A 120 15.49 8.95 3.84
N THR A 121 15.80 10.19 4.20
CA THR A 121 17.17 10.74 4.19
C THR A 121 18.05 9.99 5.17
N LEU A 122 17.57 9.78 6.41
CA LEU A 122 18.28 9.04 7.45
C LEU A 122 18.59 7.61 7.01
N LEU A 123 17.58 6.86 6.56
CA LEU A 123 17.76 5.47 6.13
C LEU A 123 18.69 5.35 4.91
N PHE A 124 18.61 6.30 3.98
CA PHE A 124 19.53 6.34 2.84
C PHE A 124 20.96 6.60 3.29
N GLY A 125 21.18 7.56 4.20
CA GLY A 125 22.48 7.85 4.78
C GLY A 125 23.07 6.64 5.53
N LEU A 126 22.27 6.00 6.39
CA LEU A 126 22.67 4.76 7.09
C LEU A 126 23.10 3.68 6.09
N MET A 127 22.33 3.44 5.03
CA MET A 127 22.70 2.46 4.01
C MET A 127 23.89 2.89 3.14
N LEU A 128 24.11 4.19 2.93
CA LEU A 128 25.25 4.71 2.17
C LEU A 128 26.56 4.51 2.95
N PHE A 129 26.59 4.90 4.22
CA PHE A 129 27.79 4.90 5.06
C PHE A 129 28.04 3.60 5.82
N LEU A 130 27.00 2.90 6.28
CA LEU A 130 27.11 1.61 7.00
C LEU A 130 26.97 0.44 6.03
N THR A 131 27.99 0.22 5.20
CA THR A 131 27.97 -0.80 4.13
C THR A 131 27.76 -2.22 4.66
N THR A 132 28.28 -2.54 5.85
CA THR A 132 28.13 -3.85 6.51
C THR A 132 26.69 -4.13 6.95
N GLN A 133 25.95 -3.09 7.35
CA GLN A 133 24.56 -3.23 7.83
C GLN A 133 23.50 -3.02 6.75
N ARG A 134 23.92 -2.59 5.56
CA ARG A 134 23.02 -2.28 4.43
C ARG A 134 22.03 -3.40 4.12
N ILE A 135 22.49 -4.65 4.10
CA ILE A 135 21.65 -5.82 3.80
C ILE A 135 20.60 -6.00 4.90
N ARG A 136 20.99 -5.88 6.17
CA ARG A 136 20.08 -5.99 7.31
C ARG A 136 19.00 -4.92 7.28
N ILE A 137 19.39 -3.65 7.12
CA ILE A 137 18.44 -2.52 7.02
C ILE A 137 17.47 -2.73 5.85
N ARG A 138 17.97 -3.11 4.67
CA ARG A 138 17.12 -3.36 3.51
C ARG A 138 16.11 -4.49 3.76
N ASN A 139 16.55 -5.58 4.39
CA ASN A 139 15.66 -6.70 4.69
C ASN A 139 14.57 -6.27 5.68
N ILE A 140 14.92 -5.48 6.70
CA ILE A 140 13.93 -4.89 7.62
C ILE A 140 12.90 -4.05 6.85
N LEU A 141 13.34 -3.13 6.00
CA LEU A 141 12.45 -2.30 5.19
C LEU A 141 11.55 -3.12 4.25
N TYR A 142 12.11 -4.17 3.66
CA TYR A 142 11.37 -5.13 2.85
C TYR A 142 10.27 -5.85 3.65
N PHE A 143 10.59 -6.37 4.83
CA PHE A 143 9.61 -7.05 5.69
C PHE A 143 8.54 -6.08 6.22
N ILE A 144 8.92 -4.88 6.64
CA ILE A 144 7.95 -3.84 7.04
C ILE A 144 7.00 -3.53 5.88
N THR A 145 7.52 -3.39 4.66
CA THR A 145 6.68 -3.12 3.48
C THR A 145 5.68 -4.26 3.24
N LEU A 146 6.13 -5.52 3.28
CA LEU A 146 5.23 -6.66 3.11
C LEU A 146 4.19 -6.75 4.23
N PHE A 147 4.62 -6.51 5.48
CA PHE A 147 3.72 -6.46 6.62
C PHE A 147 2.62 -5.41 6.43
N LEU A 148 2.98 -4.20 5.98
CA LEU A 148 2.02 -3.15 5.68
C LEU A 148 1.03 -3.56 4.58
N TYR A 149 1.49 -4.24 3.53
CA TYR A 149 0.58 -4.76 2.50
C TYR A 149 -0.42 -5.77 3.06
N VAL A 150 0.04 -6.73 3.87
CA VAL A 150 -0.84 -7.72 4.52
C VAL A 150 -1.83 -7.01 5.45
N LEU A 151 -1.35 -6.07 6.27
CA LEU A 151 -2.17 -5.29 7.19
C LEU A 151 -3.26 -4.51 6.45
N LEU A 152 -2.90 -3.82 5.36
CA LEU A 152 -3.85 -3.04 4.57
C LEU A 152 -4.87 -3.92 3.85
N ILE A 153 -4.48 -5.10 3.36
CA ILE A 153 -5.41 -6.07 2.76
C ILE A 153 -6.43 -6.53 3.81
N ILE A 154 -5.98 -6.91 5.01
CA ILE A 154 -6.87 -7.33 6.11
C ILE A 154 -7.76 -6.18 6.54
N PHE A 155 -7.20 -4.99 6.72
CA PHE A 155 -7.95 -3.81 7.14
C PHE A 155 -9.05 -3.48 6.13
N ASN A 156 -8.73 -3.47 4.83
CA ASN A 156 -9.72 -3.27 3.78
C ASN A 156 -10.83 -4.32 3.82
N ALA A 157 -10.48 -5.59 4.03
CA ALA A 157 -11.46 -6.67 4.14
C ALA A 157 -12.40 -6.48 5.35
N VAL A 158 -11.83 -6.13 6.51
CA VAL A 158 -12.60 -5.84 7.73
C VAL A 158 -13.51 -4.63 7.53
N SER A 159 -13.00 -3.55 6.91
CA SER A 159 -13.80 -2.37 6.59
C SER A 159 -14.95 -2.69 5.65
N GLU A 160 -14.72 -3.49 4.61
CA GLU A 160 -15.79 -3.90 3.68
C GLU A 160 -16.86 -4.73 4.39
N TYR A 161 -16.47 -5.63 5.31
CA TYR A 161 -17.41 -6.40 6.11
C TYR A 161 -18.31 -5.51 6.98
N PHE A 162 -17.72 -4.61 7.78
CA PHE A 162 -18.51 -3.73 8.65
C PHE A 162 -19.39 -2.78 7.84
N PHE A 163 -18.90 -2.29 6.71
CA PHE A 163 -19.68 -1.44 5.83
C PHE A 163 -20.87 -2.19 5.21
N TRP A 164 -20.65 -3.44 4.76
CA TRP A 164 -21.75 -4.28 4.26
C TRP A 164 -22.77 -4.58 5.36
N ASN A 165 -22.31 -4.86 6.58
CA ASN A 165 -23.18 -5.13 7.72
C ASN A 165 -24.10 -3.94 8.06
N GLU A 166 -23.65 -2.71 7.83
CA GLU A 166 -24.44 -1.51 8.10
C GLU A 166 -25.38 -1.15 6.94
N PHE A 167 -24.90 -1.24 5.69
CA PHE A 167 -25.60 -0.66 4.54
C PHE A 167 -26.10 -1.68 3.50
N GLY A 168 -25.66 -2.94 3.59
CA GLY A 168 -26.00 -3.99 2.62
C GLY A 168 -25.48 -3.74 1.20
N VAL A 169 -24.52 -2.83 1.04
CA VAL A 169 -23.90 -2.47 -0.24
C VAL A 169 -22.38 -2.46 -0.12
N ARG A 170 -21.67 -2.61 -1.25
CA ARG A 170 -20.20 -2.56 -1.25
C ARG A 170 -19.71 -1.16 -0.91
N TYR A 171 -18.55 -1.12 -0.25
CA TYR A 171 -17.85 0.12 0.04
C TYR A 171 -17.61 0.94 -1.23
N ASN A 172 -18.11 2.17 -1.26
CA ASN A 172 -17.86 3.15 -2.31
C ASN A 172 -17.48 4.47 -1.62
N PHE A 173 -16.43 5.15 -2.08
CA PHE A 173 -15.97 6.43 -1.50
C PHE A 173 -17.02 7.54 -1.56
N ILE A 174 -18.05 7.41 -2.41
CA ILE A 174 -19.20 8.31 -2.48
C ILE A 174 -20.13 8.17 -1.26
N ALA A 175 -19.98 7.11 -0.45
CA ALA A 175 -20.87 6.89 0.68
C ALA A 175 -20.70 7.87 1.86
N VAL A 176 -19.65 8.70 1.83
CA VAL A 176 -19.43 9.77 2.82
C VAL A 176 -20.58 10.79 2.79
N ASP A 177 -21.20 11.02 1.64
CA ASP A 177 -22.32 11.98 1.52
C ASP A 177 -23.66 11.45 2.07
N TYR A 178 -23.77 10.15 2.38
CA TYR A 178 -24.98 9.56 2.98
C TYR A 178 -24.94 9.51 4.52
N LEU A 179 -23.87 10.00 5.15
CA LEU A 179 -23.69 9.99 6.61
C LEU A 179 -24.13 11.31 7.30
N ILE A 180 -25.08 12.04 6.69
CA ILE A 180 -25.70 13.26 7.27
C ILE A 180 -27.10 12.93 7.78
#